data_AF-A0A1Y1NHL8-F1
#
_entry.id   AF-A0A1Y1NHL8-F1
#
_cell.length_a   1.000
_cell.length_b   1.000
_cell.length_c   1.000
_cell.angle_alpha   90.00
_cell.angle_beta   90.00
_cell.angle_gamma   90.00
#
_symmetry.space_group_name_H-M   'P 1'
#
loop_
_entity.id
_entity.type
_entity.pdbx_description
1 polymer ?
#
loop_
_entity_poly.entity_id
_entity_poly.type
_entity_poly.pdbx_seq_one_letter_code
_entity_poly.pdbx_strand_id
1 'polypeptide(L)'
;MSDEEVIRRKLLIDGDGTGDDRRLNVLLKNFFKWGNFCDETSPEFRTLYDRMLAQIDQCESASRRSQVGLRANGRQQQKGQQYQKKLEKQIADCKKAIEVNKQNLVQAKVLKQNRMMYDLLAQSIKQQPARKDTDKNLADLKAELNQLREQKTKLEQKLEMRRKLFHVSVSSMNQLRAILEEDDVANSSLDDITNSPEPMSE
;
A
#
# COMPACT_ATOMS: atom_id res chain seq x y z
N MET A 1 -35.15 -28.70 -44.49
CA MET A 1 -35.07 -29.54 -43.27
C MET A 1 -33.63 -29.96 -43.14
N SER A 2 -32.97 -29.56 -42.05
CA SER A 2 -31.57 -29.95 -41.80
C SER A 2 -31.52 -31.43 -41.39
N ASP A 3 -30.47 -32.16 -41.77
CA ASP A 3 -30.30 -33.59 -41.44
C ASP A 3 -30.47 -33.88 -39.95
N GLU A 4 -30.08 -32.94 -39.08
CA GLU A 4 -30.32 -33.04 -37.64
C GLU A 4 -31.80 -33.11 -37.26
N GLU A 5 -32.66 -32.36 -37.95
CA GLU A 5 -34.10 -32.36 -37.67
C GLU A 5 -34.74 -33.66 -38.12
N VAL A 6 -34.24 -34.24 -39.21
CA VAL A 6 -34.66 -35.55 -39.72
C VAL A 6 -34.22 -36.65 -38.75
N ILE A 7 -32.98 -36.60 -38.27
CA ILE A 7 -32.44 -37.54 -37.27
C ILE A 7 -33.20 -37.42 -35.95
N ARG A 8 -33.47 -36.20 -35.46
CA ARG A 8 -34.28 -35.98 -34.25
C ARG A 8 -35.70 -36.53 -34.39
N ARG A 9 -36.39 -36.27 -35.51
CA ARG A 9 -37.73 -36.83 -35.75
C ARG A 9 -37.69 -38.36 -35.81
N LYS A 10 -36.69 -38.94 -36.47
CA LYS A 10 -36.55 -40.39 -36.57
C LYS A 10 -36.29 -41.04 -35.21
N LEU A 11 -35.41 -40.45 -34.39
CA LEU A 11 -35.17 -40.88 -33.01
C LEU A 11 -36.39 -40.70 -32.09
N LEU A 12 -37.23 -39.68 -32.33
CA LEU A 12 -38.48 -39.50 -31.59
C LEU A 12 -39.54 -40.55 -31.98
N ILE A 13 -39.56 -40.97 -33.24
CA ILE A 13 -40.54 -41.96 -33.77
C ILE A 13 -40.12 -43.40 -33.46
N ASP A 14 -38.83 -43.74 -33.57
CA ASP A 14 -38.32 -45.12 -33.44
C ASP A 14 -38.04 -45.55 -31.98
N GLY A 15 -38.33 -44.66 -31.01
CA GLY A 15 -37.73 -44.73 -29.68
C GLY A 15 -36.22 -44.54 -29.76
N ASP A 16 -35.48 -44.86 -28.71
CA ASP A 16 -34.02 -44.70 -28.55
C ASP A 16 -33.19 -45.59 -29.51
N GLY A 17 -33.61 -45.74 -30.79
CA GLY A 17 -33.14 -46.73 -31.74
C GLY A 17 -33.57 -48.16 -31.42
N THR A 18 -34.51 -48.34 -30.48
CA THR A 18 -34.93 -49.65 -29.95
C THR A 18 -35.83 -50.44 -30.92
N GLY A 19 -36.27 -49.81 -32.01
CA GLY A 19 -37.16 -50.42 -33.00
C GLY A 19 -38.55 -50.68 -32.43
N ASP A 20 -39.01 -49.81 -31.54
CA ASP A 20 -40.32 -49.99 -30.89
C ASP A 20 -41.47 -49.84 -31.90
N ASP A 21 -41.34 -48.95 -32.89
CA ASP A 21 -42.28 -48.87 -34.03
C ASP A 21 -42.30 -50.17 -34.85
N ARG A 22 -41.12 -50.77 -35.10
CA ARG A 22 -41.03 -52.07 -35.75
C ARG A 22 -41.69 -53.18 -34.93
N ARG A 23 -41.53 -53.18 -33.60
CA ARG A 23 -42.17 -54.17 -32.70
C ARG A 23 -43.69 -54.04 -32.72
N LEU A 24 -44.21 -52.82 -32.64
CA LEU A 24 -45.65 -52.53 -32.72
C LEU A 24 -46.23 -52.94 -34.09
N ASN A 25 -45.51 -52.65 -35.17
CA ASN A 25 -45.91 -53.07 -36.52
C ASN A 25 -45.94 -54.60 -36.69
N VAL A 26 -45.01 -55.32 -36.05
CA VAL A 26 -45.01 -56.80 -36.07
C VAL A 26 -46.17 -57.36 -35.23
N LEU A 27 -46.44 -56.80 -34.05
CA LEU A 27 -47.58 -57.17 -33.22
C LEU A 27 -48.90 -56.96 -33.98
N LEU A 28 -49.06 -55.81 -34.65
CA LEU A 28 -50.23 -55.50 -35.46
C LEU A 28 -50.43 -56.50 -36.60
N LYS A 29 -49.36 -56.87 -37.31
CA LYS A 29 -49.42 -57.90 -38.36
C LYS A 29 -49.78 -59.27 -37.81
N ASN A 30 -49.28 -59.64 -36.62
CA ASN A 30 -49.62 -60.90 -35.97
C ASN A 30 -51.08 -60.91 -35.50
N PHE A 31 -51.59 -59.79 -35.02
CA PHE A 31 -52.99 -59.61 -34.65
C PHE A 31 -53.94 -59.80 -35.83
N PHE A 32 -53.66 -59.16 -36.97
CA PHE A 32 -54.45 -59.37 -38.18
C PHE A 32 -54.38 -60.81 -38.69
N LYS A 33 -53.22 -61.47 -38.58
CA LYS A 33 -53.10 -62.89 -38.95
C LYS A 33 -53.93 -63.76 -38.02
N TRP A 34 -53.86 -63.54 -36.71
CA TRP A 34 -54.64 -64.26 -35.71
C TRP A 34 -56.14 -64.10 -35.90
N GLY A 35 -56.62 -62.87 -36.16
CA GLY A 35 -58.04 -62.59 -36.40
C GLY A 35 -58.60 -63.14 -37.71
N ASN A 36 -57.75 -63.58 -38.63
CA ASN A 36 -58.16 -64.21 -39.90
C ASN A 36 -58.02 -65.75 -39.88
N PHE A 37 -57.71 -66.37 -38.75
CA PHE A 37 -57.73 -67.84 -38.63
C PHE A 37 -59.18 -68.34 -38.61
N CYS A 38 -59.53 -69.25 -39.52
CA CYS A 38 -60.84 -69.90 -39.55
C CYS A 38 -60.97 -71.11 -38.60
N ASP A 39 -59.85 -71.65 -38.09
CA ASP A 39 -59.82 -72.81 -37.20
C ASP A 39 -59.18 -72.45 -35.84
N GLU A 40 -60.05 -72.17 -34.87
CA GLU A 40 -59.67 -71.81 -33.49
C GLU A 40 -59.06 -72.98 -32.70
N THR A 41 -59.20 -74.22 -33.19
CA THR A 41 -58.71 -75.44 -32.52
C THR A 41 -57.28 -75.79 -32.93
N SER A 42 -56.75 -75.13 -33.97
CA SER A 42 -55.40 -75.38 -34.47
C SER A 42 -54.33 -75.02 -33.41
N PRO A 43 -53.29 -75.84 -33.23
CA PRO A 43 -52.15 -75.50 -32.38
C PRO A 43 -51.43 -74.22 -32.84
N GLU A 44 -51.57 -73.85 -34.11
CA GLU A 44 -51.00 -72.62 -34.69
C GLU A 44 -51.72 -71.36 -34.16
N PHE A 45 -53.02 -71.45 -33.90
CA PHE A 45 -53.81 -70.35 -33.33
C PHE A 45 -53.35 -70.03 -31.90
N ARG A 46 -53.15 -71.06 -31.06
CA ARG A 46 -52.67 -70.91 -29.68
C ARG A 46 -51.23 -70.38 -29.61
N THR A 47 -50.33 -70.93 -30.43
CA THR A 47 -48.93 -70.46 -30.47
C THR A 47 -48.81 -69.02 -30.97
N LEU A 48 -49.67 -68.58 -31.91
CA LEU A 48 -49.71 -67.19 -32.34
C LEU A 48 -50.26 -66.27 -31.24
N TYR A 49 -51.26 -66.70 -30.49
CA TYR A 49 -51.80 -65.98 -29.34
C TYR A 49 -50.76 -65.78 -28.23
N ASP A 50 -50.07 -66.85 -27.82
CA ASP A 50 -49.00 -66.78 -26.81
C ASP A 50 -47.85 -65.88 -27.27
N ARG A 51 -47.53 -65.91 -28.57
CA ARG A 51 -46.53 -65.01 -29.18
C ARG A 51 -46.97 -63.55 -29.11
N MET A 52 -48.24 -63.24 -29.33
CA MET A 52 -48.76 -61.88 -29.21
C MET A 52 -48.72 -61.39 -27.76
N LEU A 53 -49.10 -62.22 -26.78
CA LEU A 53 -48.99 -61.88 -25.36
C LEU A 53 -47.53 -61.57 -24.96
N ALA A 54 -46.58 -62.41 -25.39
CA ALA A 54 -45.16 -62.15 -25.14
C ALA A 54 -44.67 -60.85 -25.81
N GLN A 55 -45.19 -60.51 -26.99
CA GLN A 55 -44.86 -59.25 -27.68
C GLN A 55 -45.45 -58.03 -26.97
N ILE A 56 -46.65 -58.13 -26.40
CA ILE A 56 -47.28 -57.08 -25.60
C ILE A 56 -46.45 -56.81 -24.34
N ASP A 57 -46.08 -57.86 -23.60
CA ASP A 57 -45.26 -57.73 -22.38
C ASP A 57 -43.90 -57.07 -22.67
N GLN A 58 -43.28 -57.41 -23.80
CA GLN A 58 -42.04 -56.76 -24.26
C GLN A 58 -42.24 -55.27 -24.55
N CYS A 59 -43.36 -54.89 -25.20
CA CYS A 59 -43.67 -53.49 -25.50
C CYS A 59 -43.94 -52.69 -24.20
N GLU A 60 -44.69 -53.27 -23.26
CA GLU A 60 -44.96 -52.64 -21.96
C GLU A 60 -43.65 -52.43 -21.18
N SER A 61 -42.81 -53.45 -21.13
CA SER A 61 -41.49 -53.38 -20.49
C SER A 61 -40.58 -52.34 -21.14
N ALA A 62 -40.59 -52.21 -22.47
CA ALA A 62 -39.84 -51.17 -23.18
C ALA A 62 -40.33 -49.76 -22.84
N SER A 63 -41.65 -49.55 -22.85
CA SER A 63 -42.28 -48.27 -22.46
C SER A 63 -41.93 -47.89 -21.01
N ARG A 64 -42.03 -48.84 -20.08
CA ARG A 64 -41.68 -48.62 -18.67
C ARG A 64 -40.21 -48.25 -18.50
N ARG A 65 -39.29 -48.92 -19.20
CA ARG A 65 -37.86 -48.57 -19.19
C ARG A 65 -37.62 -47.15 -19.71
N SER A 66 -38.25 -46.77 -20.83
CA SER A 66 -38.15 -45.41 -21.38
C SER A 66 -38.64 -44.35 -20.38
N GLN A 67 -39.78 -44.60 -19.72
CA GLN A 67 -40.32 -43.68 -18.71
C GLN A 67 -39.37 -43.49 -17.51
N VAL A 68 -38.77 -44.58 -17.03
CA VAL A 68 -37.77 -44.51 -15.94
C VAL A 68 -36.52 -43.76 -16.39
N GLY A 69 -36.05 -44.00 -17.63
CA GLY A 69 -34.94 -43.28 -18.24
C GLY A 69 -35.21 -41.77 -18.32
N LEU A 70 -36.40 -41.37 -18.79
CA LEU A 70 -36.82 -39.97 -18.85
C LEU A 70 -36.79 -39.31 -17.47
N ARG A 71 -37.34 -39.98 -16.43
CA ARG A 71 -37.32 -39.47 -15.05
C ARG A 71 -35.90 -39.36 -14.50
N ALA A 72 -35.04 -40.33 -14.78
CA ALA A 72 -33.63 -40.31 -14.38
C ALA A 72 -32.88 -39.14 -15.05
N ASN A 73 -33.05 -38.96 -16.37
CA ASN A 73 -32.45 -37.88 -17.14
C ASN A 73 -32.93 -36.51 -16.65
N GLY A 74 -34.23 -36.35 -16.36
CA GLY A 74 -34.77 -35.12 -15.80
C GLY A 74 -34.13 -34.76 -14.45
N ARG A 75 -33.98 -35.75 -13.55
CA ARG A 75 -33.28 -35.56 -12.27
C ARG A 75 -31.80 -35.20 -12.47
N GLN A 76 -31.12 -35.84 -13.43
CA GLN A 76 -29.72 -35.56 -13.72
C GLN A 76 -29.54 -34.15 -14.29
N GLN A 77 -30.42 -33.72 -15.19
CA GLN A 77 -30.41 -32.36 -15.74
C GLN A 77 -30.61 -31.31 -14.65
N GLN A 78 -31.57 -31.52 -13.73
CA GLN A 78 -31.77 -30.61 -12.59
C GLN A 78 -30.54 -30.53 -11.69
N LYS A 79 -29.90 -31.67 -11.37
CA LYS A 79 -28.64 -31.68 -10.61
C LYS A 79 -27.54 -30.91 -11.35
N GLY A 80 -27.39 -31.14 -12.66
CA GLY A 80 -26.42 -30.41 -13.49
C GLY A 80 -26.61 -28.90 -13.42
N GLN A 81 -27.86 -28.43 -13.55
CA GLN A 81 -28.19 -27.00 -13.40
C GLN A 81 -27.86 -26.45 -12.01
N GLN A 82 -28.09 -27.23 -10.95
CA GLN A 82 -27.72 -26.82 -9.59
C GLN A 82 -26.20 -26.70 -9.41
N TYR A 83 -25.43 -27.65 -9.95
CA TYR A 83 -23.97 -27.58 -9.92
C TYR A 83 -23.46 -26.38 -10.71
N GLN A 84 -24.03 -26.10 -11.88
CA GLN A 84 -23.68 -24.93 -12.67
C GLN A 84 -23.89 -23.63 -11.87
N LYS A 85 -25.06 -23.45 -11.25
CA LYS A 85 -25.35 -22.27 -10.42
C LYS A 85 -24.38 -22.14 -9.24
N LYS A 86 -24.00 -23.25 -8.61
CA LYS A 86 -23.01 -23.25 -7.52
C LYS A 86 -21.62 -22.81 -8.00
N LEU A 87 -21.18 -23.33 -9.15
CA LEU A 87 -19.91 -22.97 -9.77
C LEU A 87 -19.90 -21.49 -10.16
N GLU A 88 -20.97 -20.99 -10.77
CA GLU A 88 -21.10 -19.57 -11.14
C GLU A 88 -20.98 -18.66 -9.90
N LYS A 89 -21.63 -19.03 -8.78
CA LYS A 89 -21.50 -18.31 -7.52
C LYS A 89 -20.05 -18.34 -6.99
N GLN A 90 -19.42 -19.51 -6.95
CA GLN A 90 -18.03 -19.64 -6.50
C GLN A 90 -17.05 -18.83 -7.36
N ILE A 91 -17.26 -18.80 -8.68
CA ILE A 91 -16.48 -17.98 -9.60
C ILE A 91 -16.67 -16.49 -9.29
N ALA A 92 -17.91 -16.05 -9.06
CA ALA A 92 -18.20 -14.66 -8.70
C ALA A 92 -17.54 -14.27 -7.36
N ASP A 93 -17.60 -15.14 -6.35
CA ASP A 93 -16.99 -14.91 -5.04
C ASP A 93 -15.46 -14.87 -5.14
N CYS A 94 -14.86 -15.78 -5.93
CA CYS A 94 -13.43 -15.78 -6.20
C CYS A 94 -12.97 -14.49 -6.91
N LYS A 95 -13.73 -14.02 -7.92
CA LYS A 95 -13.45 -12.74 -8.59
C LYS A 95 -13.48 -11.56 -7.63
N LYS A 96 -14.46 -11.51 -6.71
CA LYS A 96 -14.53 -10.49 -5.66
C LYS A 96 -13.31 -10.55 -4.73
N ALA A 97 -12.93 -11.75 -4.29
CA ALA A 97 -11.78 -11.94 -3.42
C ALA A 97 -10.46 -11.50 -4.09
N ILE A 98 -10.30 -11.78 -5.39
CA ILE A 98 -9.16 -11.29 -6.18
C ILE A 98 -9.11 -9.77 -6.18
N GLU A 99 -10.25 -9.10 -6.37
CA GLU A 99 -10.28 -7.63 -6.42
C GLU A 99 -9.92 -6.99 -5.08
N VAL A 100 -10.45 -7.54 -3.97
CA VAL A 100 -10.06 -7.12 -2.62
C VAL A 100 -8.56 -7.33 -2.39
N ASN A 101 -8.02 -8.48 -2.78
CA ASN A 101 -6.60 -8.76 -2.61
C ASN A 101 -5.69 -7.85 -3.44
N LYS A 102 -6.12 -7.43 -4.64
CA LYS A 102 -5.40 -6.42 -5.42
C LYS A 102 -5.35 -5.07 -4.69
N GLN A 103 -6.47 -4.62 -4.12
CA GLN A 103 -6.52 -3.38 -3.35
C GLN A 103 -5.61 -3.44 -2.12
N ASN A 104 -5.68 -4.55 -1.38
CA ASN A 104 -4.80 -4.79 -0.22
C ASN A 104 -3.32 -4.81 -0.63
N LEU A 105 -2.98 -5.40 -1.78
CA LEU A 105 -1.62 -5.41 -2.29
C LEU A 105 -1.11 -4.00 -2.60
N VAL A 106 -1.93 -3.16 -3.21
CA VAL A 106 -1.57 -1.75 -3.48
C VAL A 106 -1.32 -1.01 -2.17
N GLN A 107 -2.21 -1.15 -1.18
CA GLN A 107 -2.04 -0.53 0.13
C GLN A 107 -0.77 -1.02 0.84
N ALA A 108 -0.51 -2.33 0.80
CA ALA A 108 0.70 -2.92 1.40
C ALA A 108 1.98 -2.40 0.73
N LYS A 109 1.98 -2.18 -0.59
CA LYS A 109 3.11 -1.57 -1.31
C LYS A 109 3.37 -0.14 -0.85
N VAL A 110 2.33 0.67 -0.71
CA VAL A 110 2.44 2.05 -0.19
C VAL A 110 3.00 2.05 1.23
N LEU A 111 2.49 1.17 2.10
CA LEU A 111 2.96 1.07 3.48
C LEU A 111 4.43 0.65 3.55
N LYS A 112 4.84 -0.30 2.70
CA LYS A 112 6.25 -0.70 2.57
C LYS A 112 7.13 0.48 2.10
N GLN A 113 6.67 1.24 1.10
CA GLN A 113 7.41 2.41 0.62
C GLN A 113 7.56 3.47 1.71
N ASN A 114 6.48 3.79 2.42
CA ASN A 114 6.50 4.73 3.53
C ASN A 114 7.48 4.27 4.62
N ARG A 115 7.47 2.98 4.97
CA ARG A 115 8.42 2.40 5.93
C ARG A 115 9.87 2.59 5.49
N MET A 116 10.19 2.31 4.23
CA MET A 116 11.54 2.52 3.70
C MET A 116 11.95 4.00 3.74
N MET A 117 11.03 4.93 3.43
CA MET A 117 11.30 6.37 3.54
C MET A 117 11.56 6.80 4.99
N TYR A 118 10.80 6.25 5.95
CA TYR A 118 11.04 6.51 7.37
C TYR A 118 12.37 5.94 7.86
N ASP A 119 12.73 4.73 7.42
CA ASP A 119 14.02 4.12 7.77
C ASP A 119 15.20 4.95 7.22
N LEU A 120 15.08 5.43 5.98
CA LEU A 120 16.09 6.29 5.35
C LEU A 120 16.21 7.65 6.05
N LEU A 121 15.08 8.27 6.39
CA LEU A 121 15.06 9.52 7.17
C LEU A 121 15.67 9.31 8.56
N ALA A 122 15.32 8.21 9.24
CA ALA A 122 15.88 7.88 10.54
C ALA A 122 17.40 7.65 10.46
N GLN A 123 17.90 7.04 9.39
CA GLN A 123 19.34 6.90 9.16
C GLN A 123 20.02 8.26 8.97
N SER A 124 19.41 9.17 8.19
CA SER A 124 19.92 10.54 8.03
C SER A 124 19.91 11.32 9.35
N ILE A 125 18.87 11.16 10.19
CA ILE A 125 18.80 11.80 11.51
C ILE A 125 19.88 11.25 12.44
N LYS A 126 20.16 9.93 12.40
CA LYS A 126 21.21 9.32 13.22
C LYS A 126 22.62 9.80 12.88
N GLN A 127 22.85 10.30 11.65
CA GLN A 127 24.14 10.91 11.30
C GLN A 127 24.36 12.26 11.98
N GLN A 128 23.28 12.93 12.41
CA GLN A 128 23.38 14.17 13.17
C GLN A 128 23.59 13.90 14.66
N PRO A 129 24.35 14.75 15.37
CA PRO A 129 24.58 14.60 16.79
C PRO A 129 23.28 14.65 17.59
N ALA A 130 23.26 13.99 18.75
CA ALA A 130 22.09 13.96 19.60
C ALA A 130 21.73 15.37 20.07
N ARG A 131 20.44 15.71 20.00
CA ARG A 131 19.93 17.04 20.34
C ARG A 131 20.32 17.50 21.75
N LYS A 132 20.32 16.57 22.72
CA LYS A 132 20.72 16.86 24.11
C LYS A 132 22.19 17.29 24.20
N ASP A 133 23.07 16.66 23.44
CA ASP A 133 24.49 16.96 23.43
C ASP A 133 24.74 18.31 22.76
N THR A 134 24.04 18.61 21.66
CA THR A 134 24.13 19.92 21.02
C THR A 134 23.58 21.03 21.91
N ASP A 135 22.48 20.78 22.64
CA ASP A 135 21.88 21.76 23.56
C ASP A 135 22.83 22.05 24.73
N LYS A 136 23.51 21.03 25.27
CA LYS A 136 24.53 21.19 26.31
C LYS A 136 25.72 21.99 25.80
N ASN A 137 26.30 21.62 24.67
CA ASN A 137 27.41 22.36 24.07
C ASN A 137 27.05 23.82 23.81
N LEU A 138 25.82 24.08 23.36
CA LEU A 138 25.32 25.43 23.13
C LEU A 138 25.20 26.23 24.44
N ALA A 139 24.74 25.59 25.53
CA ALA A 139 24.72 26.21 26.85
C ALA A 139 26.13 26.53 27.37
N ASP A 140 27.07 25.61 27.22
CA ASP A 140 28.47 25.78 27.63
C ASP A 140 29.14 26.91 26.83
N LEU A 141 29.01 26.92 25.49
CA LEU A 141 29.51 28.02 24.65
C LEU A 141 28.90 29.37 25.00
N LYS A 142 27.60 29.42 25.35
CA LYS A 142 26.96 30.66 25.79
C LYS A 142 27.54 31.18 27.10
N ALA A 143 27.81 30.28 28.05
CA ALA A 143 28.43 30.65 29.32
C ALA A 143 29.84 31.21 29.10
N GLU A 144 30.65 30.54 28.26
CA GLU A 144 31.99 30.99 27.90
C GLU A 144 31.98 32.35 27.18
N LEU A 145 31.05 32.56 26.24
CA LEU A 145 30.87 33.85 25.56
C LEU A 145 30.55 34.98 26.55
N ASN A 146 29.71 34.71 27.54
CA ASN A 146 29.38 35.69 28.58
C ASN A 146 30.59 35.99 29.46
N GLN A 147 31.35 34.99 29.87
CA GLN A 147 32.60 35.19 30.62
C GLN A 147 33.63 36.01 29.83
N LEU A 148 33.83 35.71 28.55
CA LEU A 148 34.73 36.49 27.68
C LEU A 148 34.26 37.93 27.51
N ARG A 149 32.95 38.16 27.40
CA ARG A 149 32.38 39.52 27.38
C ARG A 149 32.67 40.27 28.68
N GLU A 150 32.49 39.63 29.84
CA GLU A 150 32.81 40.24 31.13
C GLU A 150 34.32 40.51 31.29
N GLN A 151 35.18 39.61 30.81
CA GLN A 151 36.63 39.85 30.83
C GLN A 151 37.02 41.01 29.92
N LYS A 152 36.42 41.09 28.72
CA LYS A 152 36.61 42.20 27.79
C LYS A 152 36.20 43.53 28.44
N THR A 153 35.02 43.61 29.04
CA THR A 153 34.56 44.86 29.68
C THR A 153 35.46 45.25 30.86
N LYS A 154 35.92 44.29 31.67
CA LYS A 154 36.90 44.54 32.75
C LYS A 154 38.24 45.06 32.20
N LEU A 155 38.73 44.51 31.10
CA LEU A 155 39.96 44.97 30.45
C LEU A 155 39.81 46.37 29.85
N GLU A 156 38.69 46.65 29.18
CA GLU A 156 38.36 47.98 28.65
C GLU A 156 38.31 49.03 29.78
N GLN A 157 37.66 48.71 30.91
CA GLN A 157 37.65 49.59 32.09
C GLN A 157 39.05 49.83 32.66
N LYS A 158 39.89 48.79 32.76
CA LYS A 158 41.28 48.93 33.22
C LYS A 158 42.12 49.79 32.26
N LEU A 159 41.93 49.62 30.95
CA LEU A 159 42.64 50.39 29.93
C LEU A 159 42.21 51.87 30.00
N GLU A 160 40.92 52.13 30.14
CA GLU A 160 40.37 53.47 30.30
C GLU A 160 40.89 54.16 31.58
N MET A 161 40.94 53.43 32.70
CA MET A 161 41.55 53.94 33.94
C MET A 161 43.02 54.30 33.74
N ARG A 162 43.80 53.46 33.05
CA ARG A 162 45.21 53.74 32.73
C ARG A 162 45.37 54.95 31.81
N ARG A 163 44.49 55.13 30.82
CA ARG A 163 44.46 56.33 29.98
C ARG A 163 44.22 57.59 30.81
N LYS A 164 43.27 57.55 31.76
CA LYS A 164 43.00 58.66 32.68
C LYS A 164 44.21 58.97 33.58
N LEU A 165 44.82 57.94 34.19
CA LEU A 165 46.02 58.09 35.01
C LEU A 165 47.20 58.67 34.21
N PHE A 166 47.41 58.19 32.98
CA PHE A 166 48.43 58.74 32.08
C PHE A 166 48.16 60.21 31.76
N HIS A 167 46.90 60.58 31.48
CA HIS A 167 46.52 61.96 31.21
C HIS A 167 46.75 62.88 32.41
N VAL A 168 46.43 62.42 33.63
CA VAL A 168 46.76 63.13 34.87
C VAL A 168 48.27 63.31 35.01
N SER A 169 49.06 62.25 34.81
CA SER A 169 50.52 62.31 34.90
C SER A 169 51.12 63.28 33.88
N VAL A 170 50.63 63.29 32.64
CA VAL A 170 51.07 64.24 31.60
C VAL A 170 50.69 65.67 31.99
N SER A 171 49.48 65.89 32.51
CA SER A 171 49.04 67.19 33.00
C SER A 171 49.93 67.69 34.16
N SER A 172 50.20 66.85 35.15
CA SER A 172 51.11 67.17 36.25
C SER A 172 52.54 67.44 35.77
N MET A 173 53.03 66.70 34.78
CA MET A 173 54.35 66.94 34.18
C MET A 173 54.41 68.29 33.46
N ASN A 174 53.35 68.66 32.74
CA ASN A 174 53.22 69.97 32.10
C ASN A 174 53.09 71.10 33.13
N GLN A 175 52.38 70.87 34.25
CA GLN A 175 52.28 71.83 35.35
C GLN A 175 53.63 72.03 36.04
N LEU A 176 54.36 70.95 36.34
CA LEU A 176 55.72 71.05 36.89
C LEU A 176 56.67 71.74 35.92
N ARG A 177 56.56 71.46 34.62
CA ARG A 177 57.31 72.19 33.59
C ARG A 177 56.97 73.67 33.58
N ALA A 178 55.69 74.05 33.70
CA ALA A 178 55.29 75.45 33.79
C ALA A 178 55.85 76.13 35.04
N ILE A 179 55.85 75.45 36.20
CA ILE A 179 56.45 75.97 37.44
C ILE A 179 57.97 76.11 37.29
N LEU A 180 58.66 75.16 36.67
CA LEU A 180 60.10 75.25 36.41
C LEU A 180 60.43 76.37 35.42
N GLU A 181 59.61 76.56 34.37
CA GLU A 181 59.74 77.70 33.46
C GLU A 181 59.47 79.04 34.17
N GLU A 182 58.57 79.09 35.17
CA GLU A 182 58.34 80.26 36.02
C GLU A 182 59.50 80.51 37.02
N ASP A 183 60.09 79.46 37.60
CA ASP A 183 61.24 79.55 38.52
C ASP A 183 62.55 79.92 37.80
N ASP A 184 62.76 79.49 36.55
CA ASP A 184 63.90 79.94 35.73
C ASP A 184 63.79 81.44 35.41
N VAL A 185 62.57 81.96 35.22
CA VAL A 185 62.32 83.40 35.06
C VAL A 185 62.56 84.14 36.39
N ALA A 186 62.21 83.56 37.54
CA ALA A 186 62.46 84.15 38.85
C ALA A 186 63.97 84.16 39.23
N ASN A 187 64.69 83.07 38.99
CA ASN A 187 66.14 82.98 39.25
C ASN A 187 66.98 83.81 38.27
N SER A 188 66.55 83.98 37.02
CA SER A 188 67.19 84.92 36.09
C SER A 188 67.06 86.39 36.51
N SER A 189 66.14 86.73 37.42
CA SER A 189 65.99 88.08 37.97
C SER A 189 66.81 88.36 39.25
N LEU A 190 67.45 87.32 39.82
CA LEU A 190 68.23 87.43 41.07
C LEU A 190 69.74 87.54 40.87
N ASP A 191 70.28 87.17 39.70
CA ASP A 191 71.72 87.29 39.38
C ASP A 191 72.14 88.66 38.81
N ASP A 192 71.20 89.61 38.66
CA ASP A 192 71.48 90.92 38.03
C ASP A 192 71.69 92.10 39.01
N ILE A 193 71.85 91.84 40.33
CA ILE A 193 71.99 92.90 41.36
C ILE A 193 73.41 92.97 42.01
N THR A 194 74.35 92.10 41.67
CA THR A 194 75.72 92.17 42.23
C THR A 194 76.80 92.35 41.18
N ASN A 195 76.78 93.47 40.46
CA ASN A 195 78.02 94.07 39.95
C ASN A 195 77.88 95.60 39.76
N SER A 196 78.36 96.37 40.74
CA SER A 196 78.68 97.79 40.61
C SER A 196 80.21 97.92 40.77
N PRO A 197 80.91 98.84 40.07
CA PRO A 197 81.05 100.20 40.63
C PRO A 197 81.17 101.37 39.62
N GLU A 198 80.69 102.52 40.11
CA GLU A 198 80.90 103.96 39.76
C GLU A 198 82.31 104.38 39.28
N PRO A 199 82.52 105.54 38.56
CA PRO A 199 82.32 106.90 39.12
C PRO A 199 82.05 108.14 38.21
N MET A 200 81.53 109.20 38.88
CA MET A 200 81.77 110.67 38.82
C MET A 200 81.55 111.58 37.58
N SER A 201 81.03 112.78 37.93
CA SER A 201 81.11 114.15 37.33
C SER A 201 80.33 114.42 36.04
N GLU A 202 79.59 115.54 35.88
CA GLU A 202 79.64 116.90 36.48
C GLU A 202 78.28 117.39 37.04
#